data_AF-A0A961XGS1-F1
#
_entry.id   AF-A0A961XGS1-F1
#
_cell.length_a   1.000
_cell.length_b   1.000
_cell.length_c   1.000
_cell.angle_alpha   90.00
_cell.angle_beta   90.00
_cell.angle_gamma   90.00
#
_symmetry.space_group_name_H-M   'P 1'
#
loop_
_entity.id
_entity.type
_entity.pdbx_description
1 polymer ?
#
loop_
_entity_poly.entity_id
_entity_poly.type
_entity_poly.pdbx_seq_one_letter_code
_entity_poly.pdbx_strand_id
1 'polypeptide(L)'
;MSKSLFHATAIALLAGISPIAASARAQTNPAAVVKTYAEIGHAKYEDALITARTLDAAIDALIAAPSEETMNAARSAWLKARVPYQQTEAYRFGNPIVDDWEGKVNAWPLDEGLIDYVDQAYGTESDENEQYVLNVIANPKFSIGGKEIDASRITPELLEGTLQEAGETEANVATGYHAIEFLLWGQDLNGTGPGAGNRPWTDFSL
;
A
#
# COMPACT_ATOMS: atom_id res chain seq x y z
N MET A 1 -19.80 81.76 51.13
CA MET A 1 -21.15 81.50 50.57
C MET A 1 -21.01 80.65 49.32
N SER A 2 -21.48 79.41 49.40
CA SER A 2 -22.16 78.56 48.40
C SER A 2 -21.61 78.36 46.96
N LYS A 3 -21.75 77.08 46.54
CA LYS A 3 -21.82 76.49 45.18
C LYS A 3 -20.49 76.10 44.53
N SER A 4 -20.32 74.97 43.87
CA SER A 4 -21.11 73.74 43.67
C SER A 4 -20.18 72.73 42.98
N LEU A 5 -20.44 71.44 43.18
CA LEU A 5 -19.89 70.28 42.50
C LEU A 5 -19.73 70.45 40.98
N PHE A 6 -18.66 69.90 40.42
CA PHE A 6 -18.74 68.90 39.32
C PHE A 6 -17.56 67.93 39.44
N HIS A 7 -17.88 66.65 39.60
CA HIS A 7 -16.94 65.52 39.56
C HIS A 7 -16.53 65.29 38.10
N ALA A 8 -15.24 65.36 37.79
CA ALA A 8 -14.70 64.90 36.52
C ALA A 8 -13.85 63.65 36.77
N THR A 9 -14.48 62.50 36.63
CA THR A 9 -13.82 61.19 36.58
C THR A 9 -13.08 61.10 35.24
N ALA A 10 -11.77 61.36 35.24
CA ALA A 10 -10.94 61.10 34.07
C ALA A 10 -10.60 59.61 34.01
N ILE A 11 -11.41 58.84 33.29
CA ILE A 11 -11.07 57.48 32.87
C ILE A 11 -9.95 57.63 31.83
N ALA A 12 -8.72 57.33 32.22
CA ALA A 12 -7.61 57.16 31.28
C ALA A 12 -7.84 55.86 30.50
N LEU A 13 -8.44 55.97 29.31
CA LEU A 13 -8.51 54.88 28.35
C LEU A 13 -7.09 54.68 27.78
N LEU A 14 -6.30 53.78 28.37
CA LEU A 14 -5.11 53.26 27.70
C LEU A 14 -5.59 52.42 26.51
N ALA A 15 -5.58 53.04 25.32
CA ALA A 15 -5.65 52.33 24.07
C ALA A 15 -4.37 51.46 23.96
N GLY A 16 -4.48 50.20 24.36
CA GLY A 16 -3.48 49.18 24.08
C GLY A 16 -3.43 48.95 22.58
N ILE A 17 -2.57 49.69 21.88
CA ILE A 17 -2.17 49.36 20.51
C ILE A 17 -1.28 48.12 20.65
N SER A 18 -1.89 46.93 20.63
CA SER A 18 -1.13 45.72 20.34
C SER A 18 -0.50 45.92 18.97
N PRO A 19 0.84 45.89 18.83
CA PRO A 19 1.41 45.77 17.51
C PRO A 19 0.88 44.47 16.93
N ILE A 20 0.07 44.57 15.88
CA ILE A 20 -0.19 43.44 15.01
C ILE A 20 1.20 43.01 14.56
N ALA A 21 1.71 41.93 15.14
CA ALA A 21 2.92 41.31 14.65
C ALA A 21 2.61 40.93 13.21
N ALA A 22 3.07 41.77 12.27
CA ALA A 22 3.13 41.38 10.88
C ALA A 22 3.99 40.12 10.88
N SER A 23 3.35 38.96 10.75
CA SER A 23 4.07 37.70 10.58
C SER A 23 5.01 37.94 9.40
N ALA A 24 6.30 38.08 9.70
CA ALA A 24 7.33 38.12 8.69
C ALA A 24 7.21 36.80 7.94
N ARG A 25 6.53 36.81 6.80
CA ARG A 25 6.55 35.68 5.89
C ARG A 25 7.97 35.63 5.38
N ALA A 26 8.76 34.73 5.95
CA ALA A 26 10.06 34.39 5.39
C ALA A 26 9.85 34.17 3.88
N GLN A 27 10.60 34.89 3.07
CA GLN A 27 10.54 34.76 1.63
C GLN A 27 10.80 33.28 1.31
N THR A 28 9.81 32.58 0.76
CA THR A 28 9.94 31.17 0.41
C THR A 28 11.04 31.04 -0.64
N ASN A 29 12.20 30.52 -0.25
CA ASN A 29 13.27 30.19 -1.18
C ASN A 29 12.85 28.93 -1.97
N PRO A 30 12.59 29.00 -3.28
CA PRO A 30 12.15 27.84 -4.05
C PRO A 30 13.12 26.67 -3.97
N ALA A 31 14.44 26.93 -3.90
CA ALA A 31 15.44 25.88 -3.74
C ALA A 31 15.33 25.17 -2.38
N ALA A 32 14.99 25.90 -1.32
CA ALA A 32 14.76 25.29 0.00
C ALA A 32 13.50 24.42 0.01
N VAL A 33 12.43 24.85 -0.68
CA VAL A 33 11.19 24.07 -0.82
C VAL A 33 11.46 22.75 -1.56
N VAL A 34 12.15 22.80 -2.71
CA VAL A 34 12.51 21.60 -3.48
C VAL A 34 13.40 20.66 -2.67
N LYS A 35 14.38 21.22 -1.93
CA LYS A 35 15.24 20.43 -1.05
C LYS A 35 14.41 19.68 0.02
N THR A 36 13.55 20.38 0.75
CA THR A 36 12.70 19.76 1.77
C THR A 36 11.74 18.73 1.16
N TYR A 37 11.18 18.99 -0.02
CA TYR A 37 10.35 18.02 -0.72
C TYR A 37 11.10 16.72 -1.02
N ALA A 38 12.34 16.81 -1.52
CA ALA A 38 13.19 15.66 -1.78
C ALA A 38 13.59 14.92 -0.50
N GLU A 39 13.92 15.64 0.58
CA GLU A 39 14.24 15.04 1.88
C GLU A 39 13.05 14.26 2.47
N ILE A 40 11.83 14.80 2.37
CA ILE A 40 10.61 14.09 2.81
C ILE A 40 10.35 12.87 1.93
N GLY A 41 10.50 13.01 0.60
CA GLY A 41 10.35 11.88 -0.33
C GLY A 41 11.33 10.75 -0.01
N HIS A 42 12.60 11.07 0.18
CA HIS A 42 13.62 10.11 0.58
C HIS A 42 13.27 9.40 1.90
N ALA A 43 12.90 10.15 2.94
CA ALA A 43 12.51 9.57 4.23
C ALA A 43 11.32 8.60 4.10
N LYS A 44 10.31 8.94 3.30
CA LYS A 44 9.15 8.06 3.08
C LYS A 44 9.51 6.77 2.35
N TYR A 45 10.35 6.84 1.30
CA TYR A 45 10.82 5.65 0.61
C TYR A 45 11.74 4.80 1.49
N GLU A 46 12.55 5.42 2.35
CA GLU A 46 13.36 4.72 3.35
C GLU A 46 12.48 3.97 4.35
N ASP A 47 11.44 4.61 4.90
CA ASP A 47 10.48 3.97 5.80
C ASP A 47 9.72 2.82 5.09
N ALA A 48 9.34 3.01 3.82
CA ALA A 48 8.70 1.97 3.02
C ALA A 48 9.62 0.75 2.82
N LEU A 49 10.90 0.98 2.53
CA LEU A 49 11.88 -0.10 2.38
C LEU A 49 12.14 -0.85 3.69
N ILE A 50 12.30 -0.13 4.80
CA ILE A 50 12.53 -0.73 6.13
C ILE A 50 11.36 -1.64 6.51
N THR A 51 10.13 -1.16 6.30
CA THR A 51 8.94 -1.93 6.65
C THR A 51 8.67 -3.07 5.67
N ALA A 52 8.98 -2.92 4.38
CA ALA A 52 8.95 -4.03 3.42
C ALA A 52 9.93 -5.16 3.79
N ARG A 53 11.16 -4.85 4.23
CA ARG A 53 12.11 -5.85 4.74
C ARG A 53 11.63 -6.52 6.02
N THR A 54 10.88 -5.79 6.85
CA THR A 54 10.26 -6.36 8.06
C THR A 54 9.13 -7.32 7.70
N LEU A 55 8.33 -7.00 6.67
CA LEU A 55 7.33 -7.90 6.11
C LEU A 55 7.96 -9.17 5.55
N ASP A 56 9.01 -9.04 4.74
CA ASP A 56 9.78 -10.15 4.16
C ASP A 56 10.25 -11.13 5.24
N ALA A 57 10.91 -10.63 6.30
CA ALA A 57 11.33 -11.45 7.43
C ALA A 57 10.17 -12.12 8.20
N ALA A 58 9.00 -11.48 8.27
CA ALA A 58 7.82 -12.05 8.92
C ALA A 58 7.18 -13.16 8.06
N ILE A 59 7.21 -13.03 6.73
CA ILE A 59 6.79 -14.06 5.78
C ILE A 59 7.75 -15.26 5.88
N ASP A 60 9.07 -15.03 5.90
CA ASP A 60 10.05 -16.10 6.12
C ASP A 60 9.79 -16.87 7.42
N ALA A 61 9.44 -16.16 8.50
CA ALA A 61 9.10 -16.79 9.77
C ALA A 61 7.79 -17.62 9.69
N LEU A 62 6.78 -17.13 8.96
CA LEU A 62 5.55 -17.88 8.68
C LEU A 62 5.85 -19.17 7.91
N ILE A 63 6.65 -19.10 6.85
CA ILE A 63 7.00 -20.26 6.03
C ILE A 63 7.83 -21.27 6.83
N ALA A 64 8.78 -20.80 7.65
CA ALA A 64 9.66 -21.67 8.43
C ALA A 64 8.95 -22.35 9.62
N ALA A 65 7.99 -21.68 10.24
CA ALA A 65 7.23 -22.20 11.38
C ALA A 65 5.74 -21.78 11.29
N PRO A 66 4.95 -22.43 10.42
CA PRO A 66 3.54 -22.10 10.23
C PRO A 66 2.74 -22.27 11.51
N SER A 67 2.07 -21.21 11.93
CA SER A 67 1.21 -21.18 13.10
C SER A 67 0.27 -19.97 13.04
N GLU A 68 -0.73 -19.94 13.91
CA GLU A 68 -1.58 -18.76 14.06
C GLU A 68 -0.77 -17.52 14.49
N GLU A 69 0.24 -17.70 15.35
CA GLU A 69 1.11 -16.62 15.82
C GLU A 69 1.93 -16.02 14.68
N THR A 70 2.59 -16.86 13.88
CA THR A 70 3.42 -16.39 12.76
C THR A 70 2.58 -15.81 11.61
N MET A 71 1.38 -16.34 11.36
CA MET A 71 0.43 -15.77 10.39
C MET A 71 -0.04 -14.37 10.82
N ASN A 72 -0.40 -14.20 12.10
CA ASN A 72 -0.78 -12.91 12.65
C ASN A 72 0.39 -11.91 12.66
N ALA A 73 1.62 -12.39 12.86
CA ALA A 73 2.81 -11.57 12.75
C ALA A 73 3.04 -11.07 11.30
N ALA A 74 2.91 -11.95 10.30
CA ALA A 74 3.02 -11.59 8.88
C ALA A 74 1.94 -10.58 8.46
N ARG A 75 0.67 -10.82 8.83
CA ARG A 75 -0.44 -9.88 8.62
C ARG A 75 -0.18 -8.51 9.26
N SER A 76 0.31 -8.50 10.49
CA SER A 76 0.65 -7.25 11.20
C SER A 76 1.80 -6.51 10.53
N ALA A 77 2.81 -7.23 10.02
CA ALA A 77 3.91 -6.64 9.29
C ALA A 77 3.45 -6.08 7.94
N TRP A 78 2.53 -6.75 7.24
CA TRP A 78 1.96 -6.27 5.98
C TRP A 78 1.24 -4.94 6.17
N LEU A 79 0.37 -4.85 7.17
CA LEU A 79 -0.33 -3.59 7.51
C LEU A 79 0.66 -2.46 7.81
N LYS A 80 1.72 -2.74 8.58
CA LYS A 80 2.77 -1.76 8.88
C LYS A 80 3.57 -1.35 7.65
N ALA A 81 3.77 -2.25 6.69
CA ALA A 81 4.47 -1.97 5.45
C ALA A 81 3.64 -1.15 4.46
N ARG A 82 2.31 -1.32 4.45
CA ARG A 82 1.42 -0.50 3.61
C ARG A 82 1.43 0.97 4.00
N VAL A 83 1.43 1.27 5.30
CA VAL A 83 1.29 2.66 5.80
C VAL A 83 2.33 3.62 5.22
N PRO A 84 3.66 3.37 5.29
CA PRO A 84 4.64 4.28 4.70
C PRO A 84 4.64 4.23 3.18
N TYR A 85 4.39 3.07 2.56
CA TYR A 85 4.29 2.97 1.10
C TYR A 85 3.20 3.88 0.53
N GLN A 86 2.00 3.87 1.11
CA GLN A 86 0.89 4.73 0.66
C GLN A 86 1.24 6.22 0.71
N GLN A 87 2.12 6.64 1.63
CA GLN A 87 2.58 8.03 1.70
C GLN A 87 3.54 8.41 0.57
N THR A 88 4.13 7.41 -0.11
CA THR A 88 5.01 7.59 -1.28
C THR A 88 4.23 7.81 -2.58
N GLU A 89 2.94 7.48 -2.64
CA GLU A 89 2.15 7.58 -3.88
C GLU A 89 2.06 9.04 -4.39
N ALA A 90 2.14 10.02 -3.51
CA ALA A 90 2.21 11.44 -3.87
C ALA A 90 3.46 11.82 -4.69
N TYR A 91 4.49 10.97 -4.74
CA TYR A 91 5.76 11.18 -5.45
C TYR A 91 5.84 10.40 -6.77
N ARG A 92 4.80 9.64 -7.11
CA ARG A 92 4.69 8.93 -8.38
C ARG A 92 4.63 9.90 -9.56
N PHE A 93 3.78 10.92 -9.44
CA PHE A 93 3.49 11.84 -10.54
C PHE A 93 4.72 12.59 -11.04
N GLY A 94 5.09 12.35 -12.30
CA GLY A 94 6.22 13.01 -12.95
C GLY A 94 7.57 12.42 -12.55
N ASN A 95 7.60 11.23 -11.97
CA ASN A 95 8.81 10.49 -11.66
C ASN A 95 8.82 9.16 -12.43
N PRO A 96 9.37 9.14 -13.67
CA PRO A 96 9.39 7.95 -14.52
C PRO A 96 10.02 6.74 -13.83
N ILE A 97 11.02 6.97 -12.97
CA ILE A 97 11.67 5.88 -12.23
C ILE A 97 10.67 5.17 -11.33
N VAL A 98 9.75 5.91 -10.67
CA VAL A 98 8.72 5.33 -9.81
C VAL A 98 7.64 4.65 -10.66
N ASP A 99 7.20 5.30 -11.72
CA ASP A 99 6.21 4.74 -12.64
C ASP A 99 6.65 3.40 -13.23
N ASP A 100 7.94 3.25 -13.58
CA ASP A 100 8.48 2.03 -14.19
C ASP A 100 8.39 0.78 -13.28
N TRP A 101 8.40 0.93 -11.95
CA TRP A 101 8.32 -0.21 -11.02
C TRP A 101 7.00 -0.29 -10.24
N GLU A 102 6.17 0.74 -10.22
CA GLU A 102 4.97 0.82 -9.36
C GLU A 102 3.96 -0.30 -9.62
N GLY A 103 3.73 -0.66 -10.89
CA GLY A 103 2.81 -1.73 -11.27
C GLY A 103 3.21 -3.08 -10.64
N LYS A 104 4.49 -3.31 -10.40
CA LYS A 104 4.97 -4.55 -9.75
C LYS A 104 4.82 -4.52 -8.23
N VAL A 105 4.60 -3.36 -7.64
CA VAL A 105 4.52 -3.18 -6.19
C VAL A 105 3.09 -3.05 -5.70
N ASN A 106 2.21 -2.42 -6.49
CA ASN A 106 0.88 -2.02 -6.02
C ASN A 106 -0.21 -2.07 -7.11
N ALA A 107 -0.04 -2.90 -8.13
CA ALA A 107 -1.10 -3.09 -9.14
C ALA A 107 -2.42 -3.56 -8.51
N TRP A 108 -3.50 -3.03 -9.08
CA TRP A 108 -4.88 -3.32 -8.75
C TRP A 108 -5.75 -2.97 -9.97
N PRO A 109 -6.82 -3.72 -10.32
CA PRO A 109 -7.41 -4.88 -9.61
C PRO A 109 -6.54 -6.14 -9.66
N LEU A 110 -6.89 -7.16 -8.86
CA LEU A 110 -6.21 -8.46 -8.81
C LEU A 110 -7.24 -9.58 -9.03
N ASP A 111 -6.98 -10.44 -10.01
CA ASP A 111 -7.71 -11.69 -10.21
C ASP A 111 -7.08 -12.78 -9.34
N GLU A 112 -7.73 -13.06 -8.22
CA GLU A 112 -7.25 -13.95 -7.16
C GLU A 112 -7.01 -15.38 -7.66
N GLY A 113 -7.83 -15.81 -8.62
CA GLY A 113 -7.73 -17.12 -9.26
C GLY A 113 -6.48 -17.31 -10.11
N LEU A 114 -5.72 -16.25 -10.45
CA LEU A 114 -4.39 -16.40 -11.03
C LEU A 114 -3.43 -17.11 -10.06
N ILE A 115 -3.46 -16.71 -8.79
CA ILE A 115 -2.45 -17.07 -7.79
C ILE A 115 -2.78 -18.42 -7.14
N ASP A 116 -3.99 -18.56 -6.58
CA ASP A 116 -4.35 -19.70 -5.74
C ASP A 116 -5.84 -20.06 -5.89
N TYR A 117 -6.31 -21.01 -5.07
CA TYR A 117 -7.70 -21.41 -5.03
C TYR A 117 -8.62 -20.26 -4.64
N VAL A 118 -9.82 -20.30 -5.21
CA VAL A 118 -10.92 -19.37 -4.97
C VAL A 118 -12.21 -20.15 -4.70
N ASP A 119 -13.17 -19.51 -4.04
CA ASP A 119 -14.50 -20.03 -3.78
C ASP A 119 -15.23 -20.35 -5.10
N GLN A 120 -16.11 -21.34 -5.05
CA GLN A 120 -16.87 -21.80 -6.22
C GLN A 120 -17.73 -20.69 -6.84
N ALA A 121 -18.17 -19.71 -6.05
CA ALA A 121 -18.95 -18.58 -6.53
C ALA A 121 -18.13 -17.57 -7.35
N TYR A 122 -16.80 -17.67 -7.36
CA TYR A 122 -15.92 -16.79 -8.16
C TYR A 122 -16.12 -16.98 -9.67
N GLY A 123 -16.59 -18.15 -10.10
CA GLY A 123 -16.70 -18.53 -11.51
C GLY A 123 -15.59 -19.47 -11.94
N THR A 124 -15.68 -19.97 -13.18
CA THR A 124 -14.75 -20.99 -13.71
C THR A 124 -13.99 -20.55 -14.95
N GLU A 125 -14.35 -19.42 -15.56
CA GLU A 125 -13.73 -18.87 -16.77
C GLU A 125 -14.08 -17.39 -16.92
N SER A 126 -13.30 -16.69 -17.75
CA SER A 126 -13.55 -15.31 -18.17
C SER A 126 -13.26 -15.19 -19.67
N ASP A 127 -14.15 -14.53 -20.41
CA ASP A 127 -13.95 -14.21 -21.82
C ASP A 127 -12.80 -13.21 -22.04
N GLU A 128 -12.44 -12.45 -21.01
CA GLU A 128 -11.44 -11.38 -21.05
C GLU A 128 -10.11 -11.77 -20.41
N ASN A 129 -10.06 -12.85 -19.62
CA ASN A 129 -8.86 -13.31 -18.92
C ASN A 129 -8.72 -14.84 -19.00
N GLU A 130 -7.81 -15.32 -19.85
CA GLU A 130 -7.49 -16.74 -19.97
C GLU A 130 -6.90 -17.35 -18.68
N GLN A 131 -6.32 -16.53 -17.79
CA GLN A 131 -5.70 -16.96 -16.53
C GLN A 131 -6.63 -16.82 -15.31
N TYR A 132 -7.91 -16.49 -15.51
CA TYR A 132 -8.88 -16.15 -14.46
C TYR A 132 -8.94 -17.12 -13.27
N VAL A 133 -8.78 -18.43 -13.51
CA VAL A 133 -8.74 -19.48 -12.47
C VAL A 133 -7.50 -20.37 -12.59
N LEU A 134 -6.37 -19.81 -13.04
CA LEU A 134 -5.14 -20.54 -13.30
C LEU A 134 -4.62 -21.32 -12.08
N ASN A 135 -4.65 -20.71 -10.90
CA ASN A 135 -4.07 -21.23 -9.66
C ASN A 135 -2.65 -21.76 -9.88
N VAL A 136 -1.70 -20.83 -10.11
CA VAL A 136 -0.31 -21.18 -10.43
C VAL A 136 0.37 -22.02 -9.33
N ILE A 137 -0.07 -21.89 -8.07
CA ILE A 137 0.45 -22.67 -6.95
C ILE A 137 0.12 -24.17 -7.11
N ALA A 138 -1.09 -24.50 -7.55
CA ALA A 138 -1.52 -25.88 -7.73
C ALA A 138 -1.20 -26.45 -9.13
N ASN A 139 -0.92 -25.60 -10.12
CA ASN A 139 -0.72 -25.99 -11.52
C ASN A 139 0.72 -25.72 -11.99
N PRO A 140 1.64 -26.70 -11.86
CA PRO A 140 3.05 -26.49 -12.22
C PRO A 140 3.28 -26.40 -13.74
N LYS A 141 2.26 -26.65 -14.56
CA LYS A 141 2.32 -26.53 -16.02
C LYS A 141 1.01 -25.99 -16.58
N PHE A 142 1.11 -25.01 -17.46
CA PHE A 142 -0.03 -24.38 -18.14
C PHE A 142 0.42 -23.72 -19.44
N SER A 143 -0.50 -23.07 -20.15
CA SER A 143 -0.20 -22.33 -21.38
C SER A 143 -0.66 -20.89 -21.28
N ILE A 144 0.18 -19.96 -21.73
CA ILE A 144 -0.18 -18.54 -21.91
C ILE A 144 0.15 -18.17 -23.37
N GLY A 145 -0.83 -17.66 -24.11
CA GLY A 145 -0.63 -17.29 -25.52
C GLY A 145 -0.11 -18.45 -26.40
N GLY A 146 -0.54 -19.68 -26.09
CA GLY A 146 -0.14 -20.91 -26.80
C GLY A 146 1.27 -21.44 -26.49
N LYS A 147 1.98 -20.86 -25.50
CA LYS A 147 3.30 -21.34 -25.05
C LYS A 147 3.16 -22.09 -23.73
N GLU A 148 3.74 -23.29 -23.66
CA GLU A 148 3.84 -24.04 -22.40
C GLU A 148 4.78 -23.32 -21.43
N ILE A 149 4.29 -23.12 -20.21
CA ILE A 149 5.01 -22.52 -19.08
C ILE A 149 5.22 -23.60 -18.01
N ASP A 150 6.43 -23.65 -17.45
CA ASP A 150 6.79 -24.51 -16.31
C ASP A 150 6.90 -23.65 -15.05
N ALA A 151 5.95 -23.84 -14.13
CA ALA A 151 5.86 -23.21 -12.83
C ALA A 151 6.15 -24.18 -11.68
N SER A 152 6.84 -25.30 -11.95
CA SER A 152 7.32 -26.21 -10.89
C SER A 152 8.22 -25.52 -9.86
N ARG A 153 8.79 -24.37 -10.24
CA ARG A 153 9.43 -23.42 -9.34
C ARG A 153 8.89 -22.03 -9.64
N ILE A 154 8.32 -21.39 -8.62
CA ILE A 154 7.88 -20.00 -8.70
C ILE A 154 9.11 -19.12 -8.43
N THR A 155 9.65 -18.49 -9.49
CA THR A 155 10.81 -17.59 -9.41
C THR A 155 10.40 -16.14 -9.65
N PRO A 156 11.22 -15.14 -9.26
CA PRO A 156 10.97 -13.75 -9.60
C PRO A 156 10.78 -13.52 -11.10
N GLU A 157 11.53 -14.22 -11.95
CA GLU A 157 11.41 -14.11 -13.42
C GLU A 157 10.07 -14.65 -13.92
N LEU A 158 9.55 -15.73 -13.33
CA LEU A 158 8.21 -16.23 -13.65
C LEU A 158 7.14 -15.23 -13.23
N LEU A 159 7.23 -14.72 -11.99
CA LEU A 159 6.25 -13.79 -11.45
C LEU A 159 6.22 -12.47 -12.26
N GLU A 160 7.37 -11.82 -12.42
CA GLU A 160 7.44 -10.50 -13.08
C GLU A 160 7.42 -10.55 -14.60
N GLY A 161 8.01 -11.59 -15.20
CA GLY A 161 8.23 -11.66 -16.64
C GLY A 161 7.19 -12.47 -17.39
N THR A 162 6.39 -13.27 -16.69
CA THR A 162 5.42 -14.19 -17.31
C THR A 162 4.01 -14.02 -16.75
N LEU A 163 3.84 -13.89 -15.43
CA LEU A 163 2.53 -13.88 -14.79
C LEU A 163 1.97 -12.47 -14.57
N GLN A 164 2.81 -11.51 -14.20
CA GLN A 164 2.40 -10.12 -14.05
C GLN A 164 1.89 -9.58 -15.39
N GLU A 165 0.63 -9.13 -15.40
CA GLU A 165 -0.10 -8.64 -16.57
C GLU A 165 -0.14 -9.64 -17.73
N ALA A 166 -0.10 -10.95 -17.42
CA ALA A 166 -0.21 -12.02 -18.41
C ALA A 166 -1.43 -11.81 -19.31
N GLY A 167 -1.27 -12.10 -20.60
CA GLY A 167 -2.37 -11.95 -21.57
C GLY A 167 -2.78 -10.49 -21.83
N GLU A 168 -1.97 -9.50 -21.45
CA GLU A 168 -2.31 -8.08 -21.48
C GLU A 168 -3.48 -7.72 -20.55
N THR A 169 -3.74 -8.56 -19.54
CA THR A 169 -4.79 -8.35 -18.55
C THR A 169 -4.23 -7.69 -17.30
N GLU A 170 -4.58 -6.42 -17.05
CA GLU A 170 -4.11 -5.66 -15.88
C GLU A 170 -4.42 -6.35 -14.54
N ALA A 171 -5.52 -7.12 -14.48
CA ALA A 171 -5.92 -7.86 -13.29
C ALA A 171 -5.01 -9.06 -12.95
N ASN A 172 -4.17 -9.51 -13.89
CA ASN A 172 -3.22 -10.59 -13.64
C ASN A 172 -2.03 -10.09 -12.80
N VAL A 173 -2.27 -9.84 -11.51
CA VAL A 173 -1.28 -9.32 -10.56
C VAL A 173 -0.61 -10.49 -9.84
N ALA A 174 0.68 -10.68 -10.09
CA ALA A 174 1.48 -11.77 -9.53
C ALA A 174 2.50 -11.31 -8.47
N THR A 175 2.73 -10.01 -8.35
CA THR A 175 3.69 -9.43 -7.39
C THR A 175 3.09 -8.30 -6.57
N GLY A 176 3.82 -7.86 -5.55
CA GLY A 176 3.49 -6.66 -4.80
C GLY A 176 2.50 -6.89 -3.65
N TYR A 177 2.01 -5.78 -3.09
CA TYR A 177 1.26 -5.77 -1.85
C TYR A 177 -0.04 -6.58 -1.93
N HIS A 178 -0.79 -6.47 -3.02
CA HIS A 178 -2.09 -7.13 -3.15
C HIS A 178 -1.97 -8.64 -3.39
N ALA A 179 -0.93 -9.09 -4.08
CA ALA A 179 -0.63 -10.53 -4.18
C ALA A 179 -0.28 -11.11 -2.79
N ILE A 180 0.54 -10.42 -2.01
CA ILE A 180 0.87 -10.83 -0.63
C ILE A 180 -0.38 -10.77 0.27
N GLU A 181 -1.24 -9.76 0.11
CA GLU A 181 -2.50 -9.63 0.84
C GLU A 181 -3.40 -10.83 0.61
N PHE A 182 -3.62 -11.20 -0.65
CA PHE A 182 -4.39 -12.39 -1.01
C PHE A 182 -3.77 -13.67 -0.45
N LEU A 183 -2.44 -13.80 -0.45
CA LEU A 183 -1.77 -14.94 0.18
C LEU A 183 -1.90 -14.96 1.71
N LEU A 184 -2.08 -13.82 2.37
CA LEU A 184 -2.19 -13.76 3.84
C LEU A 184 -3.64 -13.81 4.34
N TRP A 185 -4.61 -13.34 3.56
CA TRP A 185 -6.02 -13.33 3.94
C TRP A 185 -6.89 -14.26 3.10
N GLY A 186 -6.49 -14.60 1.88
CA GLY A 186 -7.38 -15.28 0.92
C GLY A 186 -8.52 -14.37 0.48
N GLN A 187 -9.50 -14.94 -0.22
CA GLN A 187 -10.65 -14.18 -0.70
C GLN A 187 -11.46 -13.61 0.47
N ASP A 188 -11.93 -12.37 0.29
CA ASP A 188 -12.95 -11.79 1.15
C ASP A 188 -14.35 -12.23 0.69
N LEU A 189 -14.94 -13.17 1.43
CA LEU A 189 -16.27 -13.71 1.16
C LEU A 189 -17.39 -13.01 1.95
N ASN A 190 -17.12 -11.84 2.55
CA ASN A 190 -18.10 -11.07 3.32
C ASN A 190 -19.01 -10.16 2.45
N GLY A 191 -18.89 -10.24 1.11
CA GLY A 191 -19.69 -9.45 0.18
C GLY A 191 -19.40 -7.95 0.32
N THR A 192 -20.44 -7.14 0.53
CA THR A 192 -20.29 -5.69 0.83
C THR A 192 -20.27 -5.38 2.33
N GLY A 193 -20.31 -6.42 3.17
CA GLY A 193 -20.23 -6.29 4.62
C GLY A 193 -18.79 -6.07 5.10
N PRO A 194 -18.62 -5.64 6.37
CA PRO A 194 -17.29 -5.56 6.96
C PRO A 194 -16.70 -6.96 7.12
N GLY A 195 -15.41 -7.09 6.85
CA GLY A 195 -14.71 -8.36 6.99
C GLY A 195 -13.33 -8.32 6.37
N ALA A 196 -12.70 -9.47 6.37
CA ALA A 196 -11.50 -9.77 5.61
C ALA A 196 -11.54 -11.27 5.27
N GLY A 197 -10.67 -11.69 4.35
CA GLY A 197 -10.46 -13.10 4.09
C GLY A 197 -9.98 -13.86 5.34
N ASN A 198 -10.27 -15.16 5.40
CA ASN A 198 -9.99 -16.03 6.55
C ASN A 198 -9.08 -17.21 6.19
N ARG A 199 -8.08 -16.99 5.33
CA ARG A 199 -7.10 -18.03 4.98
C ARG A 199 -6.46 -18.61 6.26
N PRO A 200 -6.48 -19.94 6.43
CA PRO A 200 -5.88 -20.57 7.59
C PRO A 200 -4.36 -20.67 7.44
N TRP A 201 -3.63 -20.55 8.54
CA TRP A 201 -2.16 -20.71 8.54
C TRP A 201 -1.71 -22.10 8.12
N THR A 202 -2.59 -23.11 8.22
CA THR A 202 -2.30 -24.49 7.82
C THR A 202 -2.07 -24.65 6.32
N ASP A 203 -2.47 -23.68 5.50
CA ASP A 203 -2.12 -23.65 4.07
C ASP A 203 -0.59 -23.57 3.87
N PHE A 204 0.15 -23.09 4.87
CA PHE A 204 1.61 -22.96 4.83
C PHE A 204 2.34 -24.13 5.49
N SER A 205 1.64 -25.11 6.08
CA SER A 205 2.24 -26.19 6.89
C SER A 205 2.59 -27.47 6.13
N LEU A 206 2.96 -27.35 4.85
CA LEU A 206 3.23 -28.49 3.95
C LEU A 206 4.54 -29.23 4.26
#